data_AF-A0AAU8T1A9-F1
#
_entry.id   AF-A0AAU8T1A9-F1
#
_cell.length_a   1.000
_cell.length_b   1.000
_cell.length_c   1.000
_cell.angle_alpha   90.00
_cell.angle_beta   90.00
_cell.angle_gamma   90.00
#
_symmetry.space_group_name_H-M   'P 1'
#
loop_
_entity.id
_entity.type
_entity.pdbx_description
1 polymer ?
#
loop_
_entity_poly.entity_id
_entity_poly.type
_entity_poly.pdbx_seq_one_letter_code
_entity_poly.pdbx_strand_id
1 'polypeptide(L)'
;MRAPAHEFASLVDQRIAALSREHFYLRTGHAKHLLEELYPISRFGLYCLVPGVMVEVEAFEDNRAMDAVIRIGNDEVRTLHLEVTYVDSYEEALRREMLWIQGSAPGTGGIARNKGSGEIVAEYSPVSLDESADQLGGKIVALFQKKVAKKYRSHTILLIAFDDPTFFGQADWQRLFASIKRYGGLCGGGFEEVHLFNSGSNDLVTHVHILD
;
A
#
# COMPACT_ATOMS: atom_id res chain seq x y z
N MET A 1 3.47 -17.03 -7.09
CA MET A 1 2.40 -17.08 -8.10
C MET A 1 2.85 -16.34 -9.35
N ARG A 2 2.74 -16.91 -10.56
CA ARG A 2 3.17 -16.27 -11.82
C ARG A 2 2.06 -16.36 -12.88
N ALA A 3 1.68 -15.23 -13.47
CA ALA A 3 0.63 -15.15 -14.49
C ALA A 3 0.70 -13.82 -15.27
N PRO A 4 0.05 -13.71 -16.45
CA PRO A 4 -0.24 -12.43 -17.08
C PRO A 4 -0.92 -11.46 -16.10
N ALA A 5 -0.63 -10.16 -16.19
CA ALA A 5 -1.08 -9.18 -15.20
C ALA A 5 -2.60 -9.18 -14.94
N HIS A 6 -3.41 -9.34 -15.98
CA HIS A 6 -4.87 -9.39 -15.87
C HIS A 6 -5.37 -10.67 -15.18
N GLU A 7 -4.77 -11.83 -15.50
CA GLU A 7 -5.09 -13.11 -14.84
C GLU A 7 -4.64 -13.09 -13.38
N PHE A 8 -3.44 -12.54 -13.11
CA PHE A 8 -2.92 -12.36 -11.77
C PHE A 8 -3.86 -11.50 -10.92
N ALA A 9 -4.30 -10.36 -11.44
CA ALA A 9 -5.24 -9.48 -10.75
C ALA A 9 -6.59 -10.15 -10.50
N SER A 10 -7.13 -10.86 -11.50
CA SER A 10 -8.38 -11.61 -11.34
C SER A 10 -8.27 -12.67 -10.25
N LEU A 11 -7.16 -13.40 -10.20
CA LEU A 11 -6.92 -14.42 -9.18
C LEU A 11 -6.79 -13.83 -7.78
N VAL A 12 -6.10 -12.69 -7.63
CA VAL A 12 -6.02 -11.96 -6.36
C VAL A 12 -7.41 -11.49 -5.92
N ASP A 13 -8.20 -10.90 -6.81
CA ASP A 13 -9.56 -10.43 -6.50
C ASP A 13 -10.46 -11.60 -6.07
N GLN A 14 -10.38 -12.75 -6.75
CA GLN A 14 -11.11 -13.96 -6.37
C GLN A 14 -10.70 -14.48 -4.99
N ARG A 15 -9.39 -14.49 -4.68
CA ARG A 15 -8.90 -14.89 -3.35
C ARG A 15 -9.39 -13.93 -2.26
N ILE A 16 -9.43 -12.62 -2.54
CA ILE A 16 -9.95 -11.61 -1.60
C ILE A 16 -11.45 -11.83 -1.37
N ALA A 17 -12.22 -12.05 -2.44
CA ALA A 17 -13.65 -12.32 -2.36
C ALA A 17 -13.98 -13.62 -1.60
N ALA A 18 -13.05 -14.58 -1.59
CA ALA A 18 -13.18 -15.83 -0.85
C ALA A 18 -12.79 -15.74 0.63
N LEU A 19 -12.25 -14.60 1.09
CA LEU A 19 -11.93 -14.41 2.52
C LEU A 19 -13.21 -14.41 3.36
N SER A 20 -13.11 -14.97 4.56
CA SER A 20 -14.13 -14.73 5.58
C SER A 20 -14.13 -13.25 5.95
N ARG A 21 -15.29 -12.73 6.36
CA ARG A 21 -15.40 -11.33 6.83
C ARG A 21 -14.39 -11.04 7.95
N GLU A 22 -14.23 -11.97 8.89
CA GLU A 22 -13.27 -11.84 9.99
C GLU A 22 -11.83 -11.65 9.47
N HIS A 23 -11.36 -12.52 8.58
CA HIS A 23 -10.01 -12.42 8.03
C HIS A 23 -9.82 -11.16 7.19
N PHE A 24 -10.85 -10.73 6.45
CA PHE A 24 -10.81 -9.49 5.68
C PHE A 24 -10.66 -8.26 6.59
N TYR A 25 -11.50 -8.12 7.62
CA TYR A 25 -11.44 -6.96 8.52
C TYR A 25 -10.21 -7.00 9.41
N LEU A 26 -9.94 -8.12 10.08
CA LEU A 26 -8.84 -8.19 11.05
C LEU A 26 -7.47 -8.32 10.39
N ARG A 27 -7.42 -8.66 9.10
CA ARG A 27 -6.18 -8.85 8.32
C ARG A 27 -5.20 -9.78 9.02
N THR A 28 -5.68 -10.95 9.40
CA THR A 28 -4.87 -11.97 10.09
C THR A 28 -4.46 -13.08 9.13
N GLY A 29 -3.33 -13.72 9.43
CA GLY A 29 -2.81 -14.83 8.63
C GLY A 29 -2.58 -14.46 7.16
N HIS A 30 -3.07 -15.30 6.24
CA HIS A 30 -2.93 -15.08 4.80
C HIS A 30 -3.62 -13.79 4.32
N ALA A 31 -4.73 -13.36 4.94
CA ALA A 31 -5.44 -12.16 4.50
C ALA A 31 -4.56 -10.91 4.55
N LYS A 32 -3.64 -10.84 5.52
CA LYS A 32 -2.67 -9.76 5.62
C LYS A 32 -1.81 -9.66 4.35
N HIS A 33 -1.13 -10.75 4.02
CA HIS A 33 -0.28 -10.82 2.83
C HIS A 33 -1.08 -10.56 1.55
N LEU A 34 -2.32 -11.08 1.48
CA LEU A 34 -3.18 -10.90 0.31
C LEU A 34 -3.57 -9.42 0.11
N LEU A 35 -3.96 -8.72 1.17
CA LEU A 35 -4.44 -7.33 1.12
C LEU A 35 -3.30 -6.31 1.09
N GLU A 36 -2.21 -6.57 1.81
CA GLU A 36 -1.13 -5.59 2.01
C GLU A 36 0.03 -5.74 1.02
N GLU A 37 0.15 -6.90 0.35
CA GLU A 37 1.21 -7.17 -0.61
C GLU A 37 0.65 -7.59 -1.98
N LEU A 38 -0.06 -8.71 -2.07
CA LEU A 38 -0.52 -9.23 -3.38
C LEU A 38 -1.50 -8.30 -4.09
N TYR A 39 -2.39 -7.63 -3.35
CA TYR A 39 -3.33 -6.67 -3.92
C TYR A 39 -2.61 -5.46 -4.53
N PRO A 40 -1.72 -4.73 -3.82
CA PRO A 40 -0.88 -3.70 -4.44
C PRO A 40 -0.07 -4.20 -5.65
N ILE A 41 0.56 -5.38 -5.57
CA ILE A 41 1.33 -5.97 -6.69
C ILE A 41 0.43 -6.17 -7.91
N SER A 42 -0.80 -6.65 -7.71
CA SER A 42 -1.73 -6.86 -8.81
C SER A 42 -2.08 -5.55 -9.53
N ARG A 43 -2.29 -4.47 -8.77
CA ARG A 43 -2.65 -3.16 -9.33
C ARG A 43 -1.46 -2.50 -10.00
N PHE A 44 -0.25 -2.68 -9.47
CA PHE A 44 0.97 -2.26 -10.14
C PHE A 44 1.18 -3.01 -11.46
N GLY A 45 0.97 -4.33 -11.49
CA GLY A 45 1.03 -5.11 -12.72
C GLY A 45 0.04 -4.62 -13.78
N LEU A 46 -1.20 -4.30 -13.38
CA LEU A 46 -2.19 -3.69 -14.27
C LEU A 46 -1.77 -2.28 -14.74
N TYR A 47 -1.19 -1.47 -13.87
CA TYR A 47 -0.68 -0.14 -14.21
C TYR A 47 0.40 -0.19 -15.30
N CYS A 48 1.23 -1.24 -15.32
CA CYS A 48 2.25 -1.43 -16.35
C CYS A 48 1.68 -1.86 -17.72
N LEU A 49 0.40 -2.22 -17.81
CA LEU A 49 -0.20 -2.66 -19.09
C LEU A 49 -0.30 -1.48 -20.06
N VAL A 50 0.34 -1.64 -21.22
CA VAL A 50 0.17 -0.76 -22.38
C VAL A 50 -0.27 -1.59 -23.58
N PRO A 51 -1.08 -1.04 -24.51
CA PRO A 51 -1.57 -1.79 -25.65
C PRO A 51 -0.44 -2.44 -26.46
N GLY A 52 -0.59 -3.74 -26.74
CA GLY A 52 0.38 -4.50 -27.56
C GLY A 52 1.61 -5.00 -26.80
N VAL A 53 1.74 -4.76 -25.49
CA VAL A 53 2.86 -5.23 -24.67
C VAL A 53 2.38 -6.27 -23.66
N MET A 54 3.04 -7.42 -23.63
CA MET A 54 2.81 -8.42 -22.59
C MET A 54 3.40 -7.97 -21.27
N VAL A 55 2.59 -8.04 -20.21
CA VAL A 55 3.02 -7.84 -18.83
C VAL A 55 2.72 -9.10 -18.03
N GLU A 56 3.77 -9.66 -17.44
CA GLU A 56 3.67 -10.84 -16.58
C GLU A 56 4.14 -10.48 -15.16
N VAL A 57 3.38 -10.97 -14.19
CA VAL A 57 3.60 -10.72 -12.77
C VAL A 57 3.98 -12.03 -12.10
N GLU A 58 5.10 -12.02 -11.38
CA GLU A 58 5.53 -13.10 -10.50
C GLU A 58 5.65 -12.57 -9.08
N ALA A 59 4.68 -12.91 -8.22
CA ALA A 59 4.72 -12.57 -6.79
C ALA A 59 5.25 -13.74 -5.96
N PHE A 60 5.99 -13.39 -4.92
CA PHE A 60 6.64 -14.31 -4.01
C PHE A 60 5.95 -14.27 -2.65
N GLU A 61 5.56 -15.44 -2.15
CA GLU A 61 4.86 -15.57 -0.86
C GLU A 61 5.84 -16.00 0.27
N ASP A 62 7.15 -15.92 0.01
CA ASP A 62 8.23 -16.29 0.93
C ASP A 62 9.09 -15.09 1.34
N ASN A 63 9.93 -15.25 2.36
CA ASN A 63 10.71 -14.17 2.98
C ASN A 63 11.97 -13.77 2.18
N ARG A 64 11.84 -13.61 0.86
CA ARG A 64 12.96 -13.16 0.01
C ARG A 64 13.07 -11.62 0.01
N ALA A 65 14.13 -11.10 -0.60
CA ALA A 65 14.46 -9.66 -0.54
C ALA A 65 13.59 -8.75 -1.45
N MET A 66 12.62 -9.32 -2.15
CA MET A 66 11.69 -8.61 -3.03
C MET A 66 10.37 -9.37 -3.06
N ASP A 67 9.26 -8.65 -3.18
CA ASP A 67 7.92 -9.26 -3.11
C ASP A 67 7.43 -9.71 -4.48
N ALA A 68 7.91 -9.09 -5.56
CA ALA A 68 7.57 -9.50 -6.92
C ALA A 68 8.61 -9.16 -7.99
N VAL A 69 8.44 -9.77 -9.16
CA VAL A 69 9.08 -9.43 -10.42
C VAL A 69 8.01 -9.14 -11.46
N ILE A 70 8.16 -8.02 -12.16
CA ILE A 70 7.30 -7.64 -13.30
C ILE A 70 8.13 -7.73 -14.58
N ARG A 71 7.63 -8.47 -15.57
CA ARG A 71 8.27 -8.62 -16.88
C ARG A 71 7.41 -7.92 -17.92
N ILE A 72 8.00 -6.98 -18.64
CA ILE A 72 7.32 -6.13 -19.62
C ILE A 72 8.02 -6.27 -20.96
N GLY A 73 7.31 -6.72 -21.99
CA GLY A 73 7.84 -6.84 -23.35
C GLY A 73 7.45 -8.15 -24.02
N ASN A 74 7.52 -8.15 -25.36
CA ASN A 74 7.28 -9.33 -26.18
C ASN A 74 8.62 -9.95 -26.63
N ASP A 75 9.49 -9.14 -27.23
CA ASP A 75 10.78 -9.57 -27.75
C ASP A 75 11.95 -9.16 -26.84
N GLU A 76 12.01 -7.88 -26.45
CA GLU A 76 12.95 -7.37 -25.44
C GLU A 76 12.21 -7.20 -24.11
N VAL A 77 12.53 -8.09 -23.16
CA VAL A 77 11.84 -8.15 -21.86
C VAL A 77 12.56 -7.29 -20.83
N ARG A 78 11.98 -6.15 -20.48
CA ARG A 78 12.39 -5.37 -19.30
C ARG A 78 11.90 -6.09 -18.05
N THR A 79 12.80 -6.31 -17.10
CA THR A 79 12.47 -6.92 -15.80
C THR A 79 12.58 -5.87 -14.71
N LEU A 80 11.49 -5.67 -13.96
CA LEU A 80 11.43 -4.79 -12.81
C LEU A 80 11.37 -5.64 -11.54
N HIS A 81 12.19 -5.29 -10.56
CA HIS A 81 12.08 -5.86 -9.21
C HIS A 81 11.14 -4.99 -8.40
N LEU A 82 10.18 -5.58 -7.68
CA LEU A 82 9.18 -4.84 -6.91
C LEU A 82 9.27 -5.21 -5.44
N GLU A 83 9.44 -4.19 -4.60
CA GLU A 83 9.28 -4.26 -3.15
C GLU A 83 8.00 -3.52 -2.78
N VAL A 84 7.16 -4.13 -1.96
CA VAL A 84 5.97 -3.51 -1.39
C VAL A 84 6.23 -3.17 0.07
N THR A 85 5.60 -2.08 0.50
CA THR A 85 5.48 -1.78 1.91
C THR A 85 4.12 -1.16 2.15
N TYR A 86 3.52 -1.49 3.29
CA TYR A 86 2.17 -1.05 3.60
C TYR A 86 2.18 -0.10 4.80
N VAL A 87 1.48 1.03 4.70
CA VAL A 87 1.24 1.96 5.80
C VAL A 87 0.14 1.38 6.67
N ASP A 88 0.52 0.65 7.72
CA ASP A 88 -0.40 0.22 8.78
C ASP A 88 -0.02 0.89 10.10
N SER A 89 -1.03 1.14 10.93
CA SER A 89 -0.82 1.69 12.27
C SER A 89 -1.60 0.89 13.30
N TYR A 90 -1.14 0.89 14.55
CA TYR A 90 -1.87 0.23 15.63
C TYR A 90 -3.30 0.77 15.76
N GLU A 91 -3.47 2.08 15.54
CA GLU A 91 -4.79 2.70 15.56
C GLU A 91 -5.69 2.20 14.41
N GLU A 92 -5.13 2.02 13.22
CA GLU A 92 -5.87 1.46 12.07
C GLU A 92 -6.29 0.01 12.34
N ALA A 93 -5.40 -0.79 12.95
CA ALA A 93 -5.74 -2.13 13.40
C ALA A 93 -6.88 -2.13 14.43
N LEU A 94 -6.86 -1.19 15.39
CA LEU A 94 -7.94 -1.03 16.36
C LEU A 94 -9.26 -0.58 15.72
N ARG A 95 -9.24 0.32 14.73
CA ARG A 95 -10.45 0.76 14.00
C ARG A 95 -11.07 -0.40 13.24
N ARG A 96 -10.25 -1.21 12.57
CA ARG A 96 -10.70 -2.44 11.89
C ARG A 96 -11.31 -3.45 12.86
N GLU A 97 -10.68 -3.67 14.01
CA GLU A 97 -11.20 -4.56 15.05
C GLU A 97 -12.50 -4.04 15.66
N MET A 98 -12.59 -2.75 15.94
CA MET A 98 -13.82 -2.12 16.44
C MET A 98 -14.96 -2.23 15.41
N LEU A 99 -14.67 -1.97 14.13
CA LEU A 99 -15.64 -2.14 13.04
C LEU A 99 -16.14 -3.59 12.93
N TRP A 100 -15.26 -4.58 13.14
CA TRP A 100 -15.62 -5.99 13.17
C TRP A 100 -16.53 -6.35 14.35
N ILE A 101 -16.14 -5.95 15.57
CA ILE A 101 -16.84 -6.31 16.81
C ILE A 101 -18.17 -5.55 16.95
N GLN A 102 -18.17 -4.25 16.65
CA GLN A 102 -19.28 -3.34 16.93
C GLN A 102 -20.10 -2.98 15.69
N GLY A 103 -19.61 -3.28 14.49
CA GLY A 103 -20.25 -2.89 13.22
C GLY A 103 -20.04 -1.42 12.84
N SER A 104 -19.30 -0.65 13.65
CA SER A 104 -18.96 0.76 13.39
C SER A 104 -17.66 1.16 14.07
N ALA A 105 -16.90 2.07 13.46
CA ALA A 105 -15.75 2.72 14.09
C ALA A 105 -15.65 4.18 13.59
N PRO A 106 -15.29 5.14 14.46
CA PRO A 106 -14.94 6.49 14.01
C PRO A 106 -13.75 6.46 13.03
N GLY A 107 -13.89 7.16 11.90
CA GLY A 107 -12.79 7.28 10.92
C GLY A 107 -11.64 8.16 11.40
N THR A 108 -11.88 9.07 12.35
CA THR A 108 -10.91 10.02 12.88
C THR A 108 -11.00 10.15 14.40
N GLY A 109 -9.98 10.75 15.01
CA GLY A 109 -9.86 10.93 16.45
C GLY A 109 -9.12 9.78 17.14
N GLY A 110 -8.82 9.95 18.44
CA GLY A 110 -8.00 9.00 19.19
C GLY A 110 -8.69 7.64 19.37
N ILE A 111 -7.92 6.56 19.27
CA ILE A 111 -8.41 5.21 19.54
C ILE A 111 -7.39 4.43 20.36
N ALA A 112 -7.84 3.77 21.41
CA ALA A 112 -6.97 3.00 22.29
C ALA A 112 -7.71 1.82 22.90
N ARG A 113 -6.94 0.80 23.30
CA ARG A 113 -7.45 -0.29 24.12
C ARG A 113 -7.29 0.05 25.58
N ASN A 114 -8.38 0.01 26.34
CA ASN A 114 -8.36 0.14 27.79
C ASN A 114 -7.59 -1.04 28.40
N LYS A 115 -6.52 -0.77 29.15
CA LYS A 115 -5.65 -1.81 29.73
C LYS A 115 -6.34 -2.66 30.80
N GLY A 116 -7.37 -2.15 31.46
CA GLY A 116 -8.10 -2.86 32.52
C GLY A 116 -9.23 -3.73 31.99
N SER A 117 -10.05 -3.20 31.07
CA SER A 117 -11.20 -3.93 30.51
C SER A 117 -10.90 -4.68 29.21
N GLY A 118 -9.81 -4.35 28.51
CA GLY A 118 -9.52 -4.86 27.16
C GLY A 118 -10.39 -4.26 26.06
N GLU A 119 -11.35 -3.39 26.42
CA GLU A 119 -12.28 -2.75 25.51
C GLU A 119 -11.60 -1.69 24.64
N ILE A 120 -12.01 -1.59 23.38
CA ILE A 120 -11.56 -0.54 22.47
C ILE A 120 -12.43 0.69 22.69
N VAL A 121 -11.78 1.81 23.03
CA VAL A 121 -12.43 3.11 23.22
C VAL A 121 -11.92 4.05 22.14
N ALA A 122 -12.87 4.68 21.44
CA ALA A 122 -12.59 5.67 20.41
C ALA A 122 -13.25 7.00 20.75
N GLU A 123 -12.53 8.09 20.54
CA GLU A 123 -13.03 9.44 20.66
C GLU A 123 -13.28 9.99 19.26
N TYR A 124 -14.52 10.42 19.00
CA TYR A 124 -14.81 11.14 17.77
C TYR A 124 -14.25 12.57 17.88
N SER A 125 -13.26 12.87 17.05
CA SER A 125 -12.75 14.23 16.89
C SER A 125 -12.68 14.58 15.40
N PRO A 126 -13.25 15.72 14.98
CA PRO A 126 -13.09 16.17 13.61
C PRO A 126 -11.61 16.51 13.36
N VAL A 127 -11.03 15.85 12.36
CA VAL A 127 -9.65 16.09 11.91
C VAL A 127 -9.73 16.77 10.54
N SER A 128 -8.89 17.77 10.31
CA SER A 128 -8.84 18.41 9.00
C SER A 128 -8.23 17.48 7.95
N LEU A 129 -8.61 17.64 6.69
CA LEU A 129 -8.00 16.88 5.58
C LEU A 129 -6.49 17.14 5.49
N ASP A 130 -6.05 18.36 5.79
CA ASP A 130 -4.62 18.72 5.78
C ASP A 130 -3.85 18.00 6.89
N GLU A 131 -4.43 17.87 8.08
CA GLU A 131 -3.83 17.11 9.19
C GLU A 131 -3.77 15.61 8.87
N SER A 132 -4.83 15.05 8.28
CA SER A 132 -4.87 13.63 7.88
C SER A 132 -3.81 13.32 6.82
N ALA A 133 -3.71 14.17 5.78
CA ALA A 133 -2.67 14.08 4.77
C ALA A 133 -1.27 14.26 5.36
N ASP A 134 -1.12 15.11 6.39
CA ASP A 134 0.17 15.33 7.04
C ASP A 134 0.65 14.11 7.82
N GLN A 135 -0.24 13.51 8.62
CA GLN A 135 0.05 12.29 9.34
C GLN A 135 0.38 11.13 8.39
N LEU A 136 -0.34 11.01 7.28
CA LEU A 136 -0.07 9.99 6.26
C LEU A 136 1.28 10.23 5.58
N GLY A 137 1.58 11.47 5.17
CA GLY A 137 2.85 11.84 4.54
C GLY A 137 4.05 11.53 5.45
N GLY A 138 3.96 11.86 6.74
CA GLY A 138 4.99 11.52 7.73
C GLY A 138 5.22 10.01 7.88
N LYS A 139 4.14 9.21 7.90
CA LYS A 139 4.23 7.73 7.94
C LYS A 139 4.87 7.16 6.67
N ILE A 140 4.50 7.67 5.50
CA ILE A 140 5.07 7.26 4.20
C ILE A 140 6.57 7.52 4.17
N VAL A 141 7.02 8.74 4.54
CA VAL A 141 8.44 9.07 4.57
C VAL A 141 9.19 8.22 5.60
N ALA A 142 8.62 7.99 6.78
CA ALA A 142 9.25 7.14 7.79
C ALA A 142 9.44 5.68 7.30
N LEU A 143 8.48 5.13 6.55
CA LEU A 143 8.61 3.81 5.93
C LEU A 143 9.65 3.80 4.82
N PHE A 144 9.64 4.82 3.96
CA PHE A 144 10.63 5.00 2.91
C PHE A 144 12.05 4.98 3.49
N GLN A 145 12.33 5.78 4.52
CA GLN A 145 13.65 5.83 5.16
C GLN A 145 14.08 4.49 5.75
N LYS A 146 13.15 3.72 6.34
CA LYS A 146 13.41 2.36 6.82
C LYS A 146 13.78 1.40 5.68
N LYS A 147 13.16 1.55 4.51
CA LYS A 147 13.44 0.73 3.33
C LYS A 147 14.77 1.15 2.70
N VAL A 148 15.05 2.44 2.54
CA VAL A 148 16.34 2.97 2.06
C VAL A 148 17.54 2.48 2.88
N ALA A 149 17.38 2.28 4.19
CA ALA A 149 18.43 1.72 5.04
C ALA A 149 18.81 0.27 4.71
N LYS A 150 18.02 -0.44 3.91
CA LYS A 150 18.27 -1.81 3.46
C LYS A 150 18.98 -1.83 2.10
N LYS A 151 19.72 -2.90 1.83
CA LYS A 151 20.40 -3.09 0.54
C LYS A 151 19.48 -3.82 -0.43
N TYR A 152 18.86 -3.08 -1.33
CA TYR A 152 18.09 -3.62 -2.45
C TYR A 152 18.96 -3.81 -3.70
N ARG A 153 18.50 -4.65 -4.62
CA ARG A 153 19.14 -4.83 -5.93
C ARG A 153 18.93 -3.56 -6.78
N SER A 154 19.84 -3.29 -7.70
CA SER A 154 19.60 -2.31 -8.76
C SER A 154 18.28 -2.58 -9.48
N HIS A 155 17.61 -1.54 -9.95
CA HIS A 155 16.31 -1.64 -10.64
C HIS A 155 15.14 -2.15 -9.78
N THR A 156 15.22 -1.89 -8.46
CA THR A 156 14.09 -2.15 -7.56
C THR A 156 13.17 -0.93 -7.54
N ILE A 157 11.89 -1.16 -7.77
CA ILE A 157 10.80 -0.21 -7.58
C ILE A 157 10.23 -0.44 -6.17
N LEU A 158 9.98 0.66 -5.46
CA LEU A 158 9.26 0.62 -4.19
C LEU A 158 7.80 1.03 -4.39
N LEU A 159 6.87 0.18 -3.98
CA LEU A 159 5.45 0.47 -3.93
C LEU A 159 5.03 0.66 -2.47
N ILE A 160 4.67 1.88 -2.09
CA ILE A 160 4.15 2.21 -0.76
C ILE A 160 2.63 2.23 -0.84
N ALA A 161 2.00 1.20 -0.30
CA ALA A 161 0.55 1.06 -0.26
C ALA A 161 -0.03 1.59 1.06
N PHE A 162 -1.26 2.09 1.02
CA PHE A 162 -2.08 2.42 2.18
C PHE A 162 -3.55 2.11 1.85
N ASP A 163 -4.46 2.26 2.82
CA ASP A 163 -5.91 2.09 2.61
C ASP A 163 -6.62 3.19 3.36
N ASP A 164 -7.07 4.18 2.59
CA ASP A 164 -7.90 5.27 3.08
C ASP A 164 -9.03 5.50 2.05
N PRO A 165 -10.25 5.00 2.29
CA PRO A 165 -11.36 5.17 1.38
C PRO A 165 -11.86 6.63 1.31
N THR A 166 -11.42 7.50 2.22
CA THR A 166 -11.77 8.93 2.23
C THR A 166 -10.79 9.79 1.44
N PHE A 167 -9.63 9.24 1.09
CA PHE A 167 -8.59 9.89 0.30
C PHE A 167 -8.77 9.59 -1.18
N PHE A 168 -9.22 10.57 -1.98
CA PHE A 168 -9.43 10.34 -3.41
C PHE A 168 -9.31 11.61 -4.26
N GLY A 169 -8.88 11.44 -5.50
CA GLY A 169 -8.79 12.52 -6.46
C GLY A 169 -7.58 13.46 -6.30
N GLN A 170 -7.42 14.36 -7.25
CA GLN A 170 -6.19 15.11 -7.44
C GLN A 170 -5.83 16.05 -6.28
N ALA A 171 -6.83 16.67 -5.63
CA ALA A 171 -6.59 17.61 -4.54
C ALA A 171 -5.96 16.93 -3.31
N ASP A 172 -6.41 15.72 -2.97
CA ASP A 172 -5.88 14.95 -1.84
C ASP A 172 -4.46 14.46 -2.14
N TRP A 173 -4.21 13.97 -3.36
CA TRP A 173 -2.85 13.64 -3.82
C TRP A 173 -1.90 14.85 -3.72
N GLN A 174 -2.35 16.05 -4.12
CA GLN A 174 -1.54 17.27 -3.99
C GLN A 174 -1.21 17.62 -2.53
N ARG A 175 -2.19 17.51 -1.62
CA ARG A 175 -1.97 17.70 -0.17
C ARG A 175 -0.96 16.70 0.37
N LEU A 176 -1.09 15.43 0.00
CA LEU A 176 -0.18 14.38 0.43
C LEU A 176 1.24 14.62 -0.09
N PHE A 177 1.40 14.98 -1.37
CA PHE A 177 2.73 15.31 -1.92
C PHE A 177 3.36 16.52 -1.26
N ALA A 178 2.56 17.55 -0.94
CA ALA A 178 3.03 18.69 -0.17
C ALA A 178 3.53 18.27 1.22
N SER A 179 2.79 17.40 1.92
CA SER A 179 3.24 16.84 3.20
C SER A 179 4.52 16.00 3.06
N ILE A 180 4.57 15.06 2.13
CA ILE A 180 5.75 14.22 1.86
C ILE A 180 6.99 15.10 1.63
N LYS A 181 6.85 16.18 0.86
CA LYS A 181 7.93 17.14 0.63
C LYS A 181 8.39 17.82 1.92
N ARG A 182 7.47 18.20 2.82
CA ARG A 182 7.83 18.78 4.14
C ARG A 182 8.62 17.82 5.02
N TYR A 183 8.33 16.52 4.94
CA TYR A 183 9.05 15.48 5.71
C TYR A 183 10.38 15.04 5.10
N GLY A 184 10.82 15.64 3.97
CA GLY A 184 12.10 15.35 3.34
C GLY A 184 12.00 14.61 2.00
N GLY A 185 10.79 14.30 1.54
CA GLY A 185 10.55 13.69 0.24
C GLY A 185 10.86 12.19 0.17
N LEU A 186 10.70 11.64 -1.03
CA LEU A 186 10.97 10.24 -1.37
C LEU A 186 12.14 10.15 -2.35
N CYS A 187 13.24 10.86 -2.06
CA CYS A 187 14.43 10.90 -2.89
C CYS A 187 15.61 10.15 -2.27
N GLY A 188 16.46 9.61 -3.14
CA GLY A 188 17.64 8.83 -2.76
C GLY A 188 17.35 7.36 -2.45
N GLY A 189 18.38 6.62 -2.03
CA GLY A 189 18.20 5.29 -1.45
C GLY A 189 18.12 4.08 -2.39
N GLY A 190 18.53 4.24 -3.65
CA GLY A 190 18.82 3.12 -4.56
C GLY A 190 17.62 2.46 -5.23
N PHE A 191 16.40 2.95 -4.98
CA PHE A 191 15.23 2.59 -5.78
C PHE A 191 15.22 3.33 -7.11
N GLU A 192 14.76 2.66 -8.16
CA GLU A 192 14.60 3.25 -9.50
C GLU A 192 13.39 4.19 -9.55
N GLU A 193 12.29 3.78 -8.89
CA GLU A 193 11.05 4.54 -8.80
C GLU A 193 10.36 4.27 -7.46
N VAL A 194 9.59 5.25 -6.98
CA VAL A 194 8.70 5.10 -5.83
C VAL A 194 7.27 5.41 -6.25
N HIS A 195 6.37 4.45 -6.04
CA HIS A 195 4.95 4.57 -6.35
C HIS A 195 4.14 4.58 -5.06
N LEU A 196 3.08 5.39 -5.05
CA LEU A 196 2.11 5.39 -3.96
C LEU A 196 0.81 4.77 -4.46
N PHE A 197 0.22 3.90 -3.65
CA PHE A 197 -1.03 3.23 -3.99
C PHE A 197 -2.02 3.32 -2.84
N ASN A 198 -3.19 3.90 -3.10
CA ASN A 198 -4.31 3.84 -2.18
C ASN A 198 -5.21 2.66 -2.53
N SER A 199 -5.19 1.65 -1.68
CA SER A 199 -6.01 0.44 -1.82
C SER A 199 -7.50 0.73 -1.68
N GLY A 200 -7.86 1.75 -0.88
CA GLY A 200 -9.24 2.11 -0.59
C GLY A 200 -9.95 2.77 -1.77
N SER A 201 -9.25 3.61 -2.54
CA SER A 201 -9.78 4.23 -3.76
C SER A 201 -9.35 3.53 -5.05
N ASN A 202 -8.45 2.54 -4.97
CA ASN A 202 -7.79 1.89 -6.10
C ASN A 202 -7.04 2.88 -7.01
N ASP A 203 -6.50 3.95 -6.42
CA ASP A 203 -5.70 4.95 -7.12
C ASP A 203 -4.20 4.65 -6.97
N LEU A 204 -3.50 4.56 -8.09
CA LEU A 204 -2.05 4.43 -8.14
C LEU A 204 -1.47 5.69 -8.77
N VAL A 205 -0.54 6.35 -8.07
CA VAL A 205 0.18 7.50 -8.59
C VAL A 205 1.67 7.25 -8.47
N THR A 206 2.36 7.44 -9.60
CA THR A 206 3.81 7.43 -9.60
C THR A 206 4.31 8.74 -9.03
N HIS A 207 5.07 8.66 -7.95
CA HIS A 207 5.85 9.80 -7.50
C HIS A 207 7.17 9.79 -8.30
N VAL A 208 7.10 10.26 -9.55
CA VAL A 208 8.27 10.30 -10.43
C VAL A 208 9.29 11.29 -9.89
N HIS A 209 10.54 10.85 -9.91
CA HIS A 209 11.73 11.69 -9.80
C HIS A 209 11.57 13.07 -10.44
N ILE A 210 11.87 14.11 -9.66
CA ILE A 210 12.71 15.19 -10.18
C ILE A 210 14.12 14.82 -9.71
N LEU A 211 14.86 14.15 -10.58
CA LEU A 211 16.32 14.28 -10.55
C LEU A 211 16.60 15.70 -11.01
N ASP A 212 16.98 16.55 -10.06
CA ASP A 212 18.12 17.47 -10.11
C ASP A 212 18.19 18.27 -8.79
#